data_AF-C4Z5S8-F1
#
_entry.id   AF-C4Z5S8-F1
#
_cell.length_a   1.000
_cell.length_b   1.000
_cell.length_c   1.000
_cell.angle_alpha   90.00
_cell.angle_beta   90.00
_cell.angle_gamma   90.00
#
_symmetry.space_group_name_H-M   'P 1'
#
loop_
_entity.id
_entity.type
_entity.pdbx_description
1 polymer ?
#
loop_
_entity_poly.entity_id
_entity_poly.type
_entity_poly.pdbx_seq_one_letter_code
_entity_poly.pdbx_strand_id
1 'polypeptide(L)'
;MQKFVNVRTTAESVKPLEIDDYHVYVNTGIKEIHEEAKEGDLSSGFDGFEIETQEIYEKDEYIQLMAEKNSSLEEQATDLQLALVDVYEQMLGLSAN
;
A
#
# COMPACT_ATOMS: atom_id res chain seq x y z
N MET A 1 -2.24 -1.94 14.96
CA MET A 1 -1.46 -2.44 13.80
C MET A 1 -0.42 -3.49 14.21
N GLN A 2 -0.39 -4.62 13.51
CA GLN A 2 0.73 -5.58 13.51
C GLN A 2 1.45 -5.54 12.15
N LYS A 3 2.75 -5.82 12.12
CA LYS A 3 3.56 -5.82 10.90
C LYS A 3 4.45 -7.05 10.82
N PHE A 4 4.40 -7.73 9.68
CA PHE A 4 5.25 -8.83 9.32
C PHE A 4 6.08 -8.47 8.08
N VAL A 5 7.26 -9.07 7.97
CA VAL A 5 8.16 -8.89 6.82
C VAL A 5 8.54 -10.24 6.26
N ASN A 6 8.76 -10.31 4.94
CA ASN A 6 9.12 -11.53 4.21
C ASN A 6 8.15 -12.69 4.50
N VAL A 7 6.85 -12.43 4.40
CA VAL A 7 5.80 -13.44 4.62
C VAL A 7 5.71 -14.33 3.39
N ARG A 8 5.76 -15.66 3.58
CA ARG A 8 5.56 -16.65 2.52
C ARG A 8 4.21 -17.33 2.67
N THR A 9 3.47 -17.46 1.57
CA THR A 9 2.13 -18.08 1.56
C THR A 9 1.91 -18.93 0.31
N THR A 10 1.18 -20.03 0.46
CA THR A 10 0.73 -20.91 -0.63
C THR A 10 -0.71 -20.62 -1.07
N ALA A 11 -1.24 -19.45 -0.68
CA ALA A 11 -2.56 -19.01 -1.11
C ALA A 11 -2.65 -18.96 -2.66
N GLU A 12 -3.82 -19.30 -3.19
CA GLU A 12 -4.07 -19.29 -4.65
C GLU A 12 -3.84 -17.91 -5.28
N SER A 13 -4.09 -16.84 -4.52
CA SER A 13 -3.77 -15.47 -4.92
C SER A 13 -3.57 -14.59 -3.69
N VAL A 14 -2.74 -13.56 -3.82
CA VAL A 14 -2.54 -12.52 -2.80
C VAL A 14 -2.86 -11.16 -3.41
N LYS A 15 -3.65 -10.35 -2.72
CA LYS A 15 -4.01 -8.99 -3.13
C LYS A 15 -3.28 -7.95 -2.28
N PRO A 16 -3.01 -6.76 -2.83
CA PRO A 16 -2.43 -5.66 -2.05
C PRO A 16 -3.26 -5.22 -0.85
N LEU A 17 -4.59 -5.41 -0.93
CA LEU A 17 -5.53 -5.14 0.15
C LEU A 17 -6.49 -6.32 0.27
N GLU A 18 -6.53 -6.95 1.44
CA GLU A 18 -7.45 -8.02 1.78
C GLU A 18 -8.21 -7.66 3.05
N ILE A 19 -9.47 -8.03 3.13
CA ILE A 19 -10.36 -7.70 4.25
C ILE A 19 -11.11 -8.97 4.60
N ASP A 20 -10.95 -9.42 5.85
CA ASP A 20 -11.74 -10.53 6.40
C ASP A 20 -12.79 -10.00 7.39
N ASP A 21 -13.40 -10.88 8.18
CA ASP A 21 -14.42 -10.51 9.16
C ASP A 21 -13.89 -9.61 10.29
N TYR A 22 -12.58 -9.65 10.58
CA TYR A 22 -11.95 -9.00 11.73
C TYR A 22 -10.92 -7.94 11.34
N HIS A 23 -10.12 -8.18 10.31
CA HIS A 23 -8.94 -7.37 10.00
C HIS A 23 -8.87 -6.89 8.55
N VAL A 24 -8.04 -5.87 8.35
CA VAL A 24 -7.59 -5.38 7.04
C VAL A 24 -6.10 -5.68 6.89
N TYR A 25 -5.73 -6.38 5.82
CA TYR A 25 -4.36 -6.72 5.49
C TYR A 25 -3.89 -5.85 4.33
N VAL A 26 -2.78 -5.14 4.53
CA VAL A 26 -2.10 -4.36 3.50
C VAL A 26 -0.81 -5.09 3.16
N ASN A 27 -0.78 -5.71 1.99
CA ASN A 27 0.35 -6.49 1.49
C ASN A 27 1.13 -5.65 0.46
N THR A 28 2.43 -5.48 0.67
CA THR A 28 3.31 -4.75 -0.25
C THR A 28 4.48 -5.62 -0.69
N GLY A 29 4.96 -5.38 -1.91
CA GLY A 29 6.07 -6.15 -2.49
C GLY A 29 5.72 -7.61 -2.78
N ILE A 30 4.47 -7.92 -3.12
CA ILE A 30 4.01 -9.28 -3.46
C ILE A 30 4.75 -9.78 -4.71
N LYS A 31 5.39 -10.94 -4.60
CA LYS A 31 6.09 -11.63 -5.69
C LYS A 31 5.72 -13.10 -5.69
N GLU A 32 5.35 -13.63 -6.85
CA GLU A 32 5.23 -15.07 -7.05
C GLU A 32 6.63 -15.69 -7.07
N ILE A 33 6.82 -16.78 -6.32
CA ILE A 33 8.09 -17.50 -6.21
C ILE A 33 7.85 -18.99 -6.46
N HIS A 34 8.79 -19.58 -7.19
CA HIS A 34 8.84 -21.00 -7.52
C HIS A 34 10.25 -21.48 -7.21
N GLU A 35 10.39 -22.28 -6.16
CA GLU A 35 11.66 -22.82 -5.67
C GLU A 35 11.64 -24.34 -5.87
N GLU A 36 12.48 -24.84 -6.77
CA GLU A 36 12.60 -26.29 -7.02
C GLU A 36 13.13 -27.03 -5.80
N ALA A 37 12.58 -28.21 -5.52
CA ALA A 37 13.09 -29.08 -4.47
C ALA A 37 14.51 -29.54 -4.80
N LYS A 38 15.40 -29.51 -3.80
CA LYS A 38 16.76 -30.05 -3.92
C LYS A 38 16.71 -31.57 -4.09
N GLU A 39 17.63 -32.09 -4.89
CA GLU A 39 17.76 -33.53 -5.14
C GLU A 39 17.90 -34.31 -3.81
N GLY A 40 16.94 -35.20 -3.54
CA GLY A 40 16.91 -36.01 -2.32
C GLY A 40 16.10 -35.43 -1.14
N ASP A 41 15.59 -34.20 -1.24
CA ASP A 41 14.72 -33.59 -0.23
C ASP A 41 13.48 -32.92 -0.86
N LEU A 42 12.43 -33.72 -1.04
CA LEU A 42 11.13 -33.27 -1.58
C LEU A 42 10.42 -32.24 -0.70
N SER A 43 10.90 -31.98 0.53
CA SER A 43 10.32 -30.97 1.43
C SER A 43 10.93 -29.57 1.26
N SER A 44 11.92 -29.44 0.37
CA SER A 44 12.69 -28.20 0.20
C SER A 44 12.20 -27.27 -0.92
N GLY A 45 11.21 -27.68 -1.71
CA GLY A 45 10.60 -26.83 -2.74
C GLY A 45 9.50 -25.93 -2.18
N PHE A 46 9.26 -24.79 -2.83
CA PHE A 46 8.20 -23.86 -2.44
C PHE A 46 7.60 -23.17 -3.66
N ASP A 47 6.28 -23.32 -3.81
CA ASP A 47 5.50 -22.65 -4.85
C ASP A 47 4.44 -21.79 -4.16
N GLY A 48 4.47 -20.48 -4.40
CA GLY A 48 3.55 -19.54 -3.77
C GLY A 48 3.96 -18.09 -3.92
N PHE A 49 3.65 -17.27 -2.91
CA PHE A 49 3.95 -15.84 -2.89
C PHE A 49 4.85 -15.47 -1.72
N GLU A 50 5.77 -14.55 -1.99
CA GLU A 50 6.55 -13.82 -1.00
C GLU A 50 6.05 -12.37 -0.92
N ILE A 51 5.76 -11.91 0.29
CA ILE A 51 5.25 -10.56 0.58
C ILE A 51 6.32 -9.86 1.40
N GLU A 52 6.86 -8.77 0.87
CA GLU A 52 7.92 -8.00 1.54
C GLU A 52 7.43 -7.43 2.88
N THR A 53 6.22 -6.88 2.93
CA THR A 53 5.60 -6.40 4.15
C THR A 53 4.09 -6.69 4.15
N GLN A 54 3.61 -7.24 5.26
CA GLN A 54 2.19 -7.42 5.54
C GLN A 54 1.85 -6.65 6.82
N GLU A 55 0.98 -5.65 6.69
CA GLU A 55 0.46 -4.87 7.81
C GLU A 55 -0.98 -5.26 8.07
N ILE A 56 -1.30 -5.58 9.33
CA ILE A 56 -2.62 -6.01 9.77
C ILE A 56 -3.19 -4.94 10.69
N TYR A 57 -4.36 -4.44 10.32
CA TYR A 57 -5.08 -3.40 11.04
C TYR A 57 -6.42 -3.94 11.53
N GLU A 58 -6.86 -3.45 12.69
CA GLU A 58 -8.29 -3.51 13.02
C GLU A 58 -9.07 -2.64 12.02
N LYS A 59 -10.33 -2.98 11.75
CA LYS A 59 -11.14 -2.23 10.77
C LYS A 59 -11.28 -0.76 11.12
N ASP A 60 -11.55 -0.45 12.39
CA ASP A 60 -11.70 0.94 12.83
C ASP A 60 -10.38 1.73 12.72
N GLU A 61 -9.26 1.08 13.01
CA GLU A 61 -7.92 1.68 12.86
C GLU A 61 -7.62 1.99 11.39
N TYR A 62 -7.94 1.08 10.48
CA TYR A 62 -7.74 1.29 9.05
C TYR A 62 -8.67 2.39 8.50
N ILE A 63 -9.93 2.43 8.93
CA ILE A 63 -10.88 3.48 8.54
C ILE A 63 -10.36 4.85 8.99
N GLN A 64 -9.90 4.96 10.23
CA GLN A 64 -9.33 6.20 10.75
C GLN A 64 -8.10 6.61 9.95
N LEU A 65 -7.17 5.69 9.71
CA LEU A 65 -5.97 5.94 8.90
C LEU A 65 -6.33 6.47 7.49
N MET A 66 -7.34 5.88 6.85
CA MET A 66 -7.80 6.30 5.53
C MET A 66 -8.49 7.66 5.56
N ALA A 67 -9.28 7.96 6.60
CA ALA A 67 -9.89 9.27 6.78
C ALA A 67 -8.83 10.38 6.96
N GLU A 68 -7.80 10.13 7.77
CA GLU A 68 -6.67 11.05 7.97
C GLU A 68 -5.89 11.27 6.65
N LYS A 69 -5.59 10.20 5.91
CA LYS A 69 -4.92 10.30 4.61
C LYS A 69 -5.74 11.09 3.59
N ASN A 70 -7.06 10.86 3.53
CA ASN A 70 -7.93 11.58 2.61
C ASN A 70 -8.00 13.07 2.96
N SER A 71 -8.14 13.41 4.23
CA SER A 71 -8.12 14.81 4.69
C SER A 71 -6.81 15.51 4.30
N SER A 72 -5.66 14.84 4.46
CA SER A 72 -4.37 15.42 4.07
C SER A 72 -4.21 15.55 2.55
N LEU A 73 -4.73 14.59 1.76
CA LEU A 73 -4.72 14.68 0.30
C LEU A 73 -5.58 15.82 -0.22
N GLU A 74 -6.73 16.08 0.39
CA GLU A 74 -7.61 17.21 0.06
C GLU A 74 -6.94 18.56 0.32
N GLU A 75 -6.22 18.69 1.44
CA GLU A 75 -5.41 19.88 1.76
C GLU A 75 -4.29 20.08 0.72
N GLN A 76 -3.50 19.03 0.45
CA GLN A 76 -2.43 19.09 -0.56
C GLN A 76 -2.96 19.43 -1.96
N ALA A 77 -4.14 18.94 -2.34
CA ALA A 77 -4.78 19.28 -3.60
C ALA A 77 -5.19 20.76 -3.66
N THR A 78 -5.69 21.31 -2.55
CA THR A 78 -6.04 22.72 -2.44
C THR A 78 -4.80 23.61 -2.53
N ASP A 79 -3.74 23.26 -1.80
CA ASP A 79 -2.47 23.99 -1.82
C ASP A 79 -1.84 23.99 -3.22
N LEU A 80 -1.89 22.84 -3.91
CA LEU A 80 -1.42 22.75 -5.29
C LEU A 80 -2.23 23.64 -6.23
N GLN A 81 -3.56 23.67 -6.07
CA GLN A 81 -4.42 24.55 -6.88
C GLN A 81 -4.09 26.03 -6.65
N LEU A 82 -3.88 26.45 -5.41
CA LEU A 82 -3.46 27.82 -5.08
C LEU A 82 -2.10 28.15 -5.69
N ALA A 83 -1.11 27.26 -5.54
CA ALA A 83 0.21 27.46 -6.14
C ALA A 83 0.16 27.55 -7.67
N LEU A 84 -0.71 26.75 -8.32
CA LEU A 84 -0.92 26.84 -9.76
C LEU A 84 -1.55 28.18 -10.15
N VAL A 85 -2.54 28.66 -9.41
CA VAL A 85 -3.16 29.98 -9.63
C VAL A 85 -2.10 31.08 -9.52
N ASP A 86 -1.29 31.08 -8.46
CA ASP A 86 -0.23 32.06 -8.25
C ASP A 86 0.77 32.10 -9.42
N VAL A 87 1.16 30.92 -9.94
CA VAL A 87 2.04 30.82 -11.11
C VAL A 87 1.36 31.37 -12.37
N TYR A 88 0.09 31.04 -12.60
CA TYR A 88 -0.66 31.56 -13.75
C TYR A 88 -0.80 33.09 -13.70
N GLU A 89 -1.09 33.66 -12.53
CA GLU A 89 -1.16 35.11 -12.33
C GLU A 89 0.18 35.80 -12.62
N GLN A 90 1.28 35.22 -12.16
CA GLN A 90 2.64 35.72 -12.45
C GLN A 90 2.95 35.69 -13.96
N MET A 91 2.61 34.61 -14.65
CA MET A 91 2.84 34.47 -16.10
C MET A 91 2.04 35.49 -16.92
N LEU A 92 0.81 35.80 -16.48
CA LEU A 92 -0.05 36.77 -17.15
C LEU A 92 0.28 38.23 -16.77
N GLY A 93 1.23 38.44 -15.86
CA GLY A 93 1.55 39.78 -15.34
C GLY A 93 0.40 40.39 -14.54
N LEU A 94 -0.50 39.54 -14.01
CA LEU A 94 -1.68 39.93 -13.24
C LEU A 94 -1.40 40.03 -11.74
N SER A 95 -0.12 40.08 -11.32
CA SER A 95 0.23 40.19 -9.91
C SER A 95 -0.57 41.32 -9.26
N ALA A 96 -1.36 40.98 -8.23
CA ALA A 96 -2.20 41.92 -7.52
C ALA A 96 -1.40 43.18 -7.14
N ASN A 97 -1.85 44.33 -7.64
CA ASN A 97 -1.50 45.63 -7.05
C ASN A 97 -2.14 45.79 -5.68
#